data_AF-A0A2V8WDZ7-F1
#
_entry.id   AF-A0A2V8WDZ7-F1
#
_cell.length_a   1.000
_cell.length_b   1.000
_cell.length_c   1.000
_cell.angle_alpha   90.00
_cell.angle_beta   90.00
_cell.angle_gamma   90.00
#
_symmetry.space_group_name_H-M   'P 1'
#
loop_
_entity.id
_entity.type
_entity.pdbx_description
1 polymer ?
#
loop_
_entity_poly.entity_id
_entity_poly.type
_entity_poly.pdbx_seq_one_letter_code
_entity_poly.pdbx_strand_id
1 'polypeptide(L)' 'MAKGYWITFYRSVRDPARLAEYGALATPAIEAGGGRFLSRGPAARSFEG' A
#
# COMPACT_ATOMS: atom_id res chain seq x y z
N MET A 1 -18.55 -14.42 6.15
CA MET A 1 -17.08 -14.68 6.16
C MET A 1 -16.38 -13.39 6.55
N ALA A 2 -15.51 -13.42 7.56
CA ALA A 2 -14.71 -12.25 7.93
C ALA A 2 -13.74 -11.86 6.79
N LYS A 3 -13.41 -10.57 6.68
CA LYS A 3 -12.44 -10.05 5.72
C LYS A 3 -11.12 -9.78 6.44
N GLY A 4 -10.00 -10.08 5.78
CA GLY A 4 -8.68 -9.64 6.22
C GLY A 4 -8.36 -8.26 5.64
N TYR A 5 -7.78 -7.38 6.44
CA TYR A 5 -7.30 -6.07 6.00
C TYR A 5 -5.78 -6.03 6.10
N TRP A 6 -5.13 -5.97 4.94
CA TRP A 6 -3.69 -5.75 4.85
C TRP A 6 -3.43 -4.24 4.78
N ILE A 7 -2.72 -3.72 5.79
CA ILE A 7 -2.40 -2.29 5.90
C ILE A 7 -0.88 -2.13 5.96
N THR A 8 -0.34 -1.23 5.16
CA THR A 8 1.08 -0.85 5.13
C THR A 8 1.24 0.65 5.29
N PHE A 9 2.11 1.07 6.20
CA PHE A 9 2.47 2.47 6.41
C PHE A 9 3.98 2.65 6.22
N TYR A 10 4.36 3.64 5.41
CA TYR A 10 5.75 4.05 5.27
C TYR A 10 6.01 5.28 6.14
N ARG A 11 6.84 5.14 7.19
CA ARG A 11 7.26 6.28 8.01
C ARG A 11 8.22 7.21 7.27
N SER A 12 9.03 6.65 6.36
CA SER A 12 9.96 7.39 5.51
C SER A 12 10.17 6.62 4.21
N VAL A 13 10.16 7.34 3.08
CA VAL A 13 10.50 6.79 1.76
C VAL A 13 11.79 7.44 1.32
N ARG A 14 12.89 6.67 1.29
CA ARG A 14 14.22 7.17 0.89
C ARG A 14 14.35 7.37 -0.61
N ASP A 15 13.66 6.54 -1.39
CA ASP A 15 13.72 6.55 -2.86
C ASP A 15 12.29 6.35 -3.42
N PRO A 16 11.63 7.44 -3.88
CA PRO A 16 10.28 7.36 -4.44
C PRO A 16 10.21 6.55 -5.74
N ALA A 17 11.27 6.53 -6.55
CA ALA A 17 11.28 5.82 -7.82
C ALA A 17 11.31 4.29 -7.58
N ARG A 18 12.18 3.83 -6.68
CA ARG A 18 12.19 2.42 -6.23
C ARG A 18 10.86 1.97 -5.66
N LEU A 19 10.18 2.84 -4.90
CA LEU A 19 8.86 2.51 -4.35
C LEU A 19 7.81 2.37 -5.45
N ALA A 20 7.85 3.21 -6.48
CA ALA A 20 6.95 3.10 -7.62
C ALA A 20 7.19 1.81 -8.42
N GLU A 21 8.46 1.45 -8.67
CA GLU A 21 8.84 0.19 -9.31
C GLU A 21 8.33 -1.03 -8.53
N TYR A 22 8.51 -1.03 -7.20
CA TYR A 22 7.92 -2.06 -6.33
C TYR A 22 6.39 -2.11 -6.46
N GLY A 23 5.73 -0.95 -6.46
CA GLY A 23 4.28 -0.87 -6.59
C GLY A 23 3.74 -1.48 -7.88
N ALA A 24 4.48 -1.34 -8.99
CA ALA A 24 4.14 -1.93 -10.28
C ALA A 24 4.17 -3.47 -10.25
N LEU A 25 5.09 -4.06 -9.46
CA LEU A 25 5.19 -5.52 -9.29
C LEU A 25 4.21 -6.06 -8.24
N ALA A 26 4.00 -5.31 -7.15
CA ALA A 26 3.16 -5.75 -6.03
C ALA A 26 1.67 -5.75 -6.37
N THR A 27 1.21 -4.77 -7.16
CA THR A 27 -0.21 -4.64 -7.56
C THR A 27 -0.75 -5.92 -8.20
N PRO A 28 -0.17 -6.47 -9.28
CA PRO A 28 -0.70 -7.68 -9.91
C PRO A 28 -0.63 -8.91 -8.99
N ALA A 29 0.40 -9.02 -8.14
CA ALA A 29 0.51 -10.12 -7.19
C ALA A 29 -0.62 -10.09 -6.13
N ILE A 30 -0.96 -8.90 -5.64
CA ILE A 30 -2.05 -8.70 -4.67
C ILE A 30 -3.40 -9.03 -5.31
N GLU A 31 -3.66 -8.54 -6.52
CA GLU A 31 -4.89 -8.82 -7.26
C GLU A 31 -5.05 -10.31 -7.57
N ALA A 32 -3.98 -10.99 -7.99
CA ALA A 32 -3.97 -12.43 -8.22
C ALA A 32 -4.25 -13.25 -6.95
N GLY A 33 -3.85 -12.75 -5.77
CA GLY A 33 -4.18 -13.33 -4.47
C GLY A 33 -5.61 -13.05 -3.98
N GLY A 34 -6.46 -12.41 -4.79
CA GLY A 34 -7.82 -12.00 -4.42
C GLY A 34 -7.88 -10.72 -3.58
N GLY A 35 -6.77 -9.99 -3.49
CA GLY A 35 -6.71 -8.69 -2.83
C GLY A 35 -7.44 -7.62 -3.62
N ARG A 36 -8.04 -6.66 -2.91
CA ARG A 36 -8.67 -5.48 -3.49
C ARG A 36 -8.18 -4.24 -2.76
N PHE A 37 -7.56 -3.31 -3.49
CA PHE A 37 -7.12 -2.05 -2.93
C PHE A 37 -8.32 -1.19 -2.53
N LEU A 38 -8.33 -0.72 -1.28
CA LEU A 38 -9.33 0.21 -0.76
C LEU A 38 -8.81 1.65 -0.73
N SER A 39 -7.52 1.83 -0.46
CA SER A 39 -6.84 3.12 -0.45
C SER A 39 -5.38 2.94 -0.85
N ARG A 40 -4.83 3.89 -1.61
CA ARG A 40 -3.41 3.99 -1.96
C ARG A 40 -3.03 5.46 -2.08
N GLY A 41 -1.93 5.85 -1.45
CA GLY A 41 -1.42 7.22 -1.51
C GLY A 41 -0.80 7.69 -0.18
N PRO A 42 -0.27 8.92 -0.15
CA PRO A 42 0.20 9.53 1.09
C PRO A 42 -0.96 9.72 2.08
N ALA A 43 -0.62 9.81 3.38
CA ALA A 43 -1.61 10.12 4.40
C ALA A 43 -2.24 11.50 4.12
N ALA A 44 -3.56 11.55 4.01
CA ALA A 44 -4.28 12.81 3.80
C ALA A 44 -4.24 13.71 5.06
N ARG A 45 -4.20 13.10 6.24
CA ARG A 45 -4.08 13.77 7.54
C ARG A 45 -3.54 12.79 8.59
N SER A 46 -2.65 13.26 9.45
CA SER A 46 -2.27 12.56 10.70
C SER A 46 -2.95 13.24 11.88
N PHE A 47 -3.61 12.45 12.72
CA PHE A 47 -4.24 12.96 13.96
C PHE A 47 -3.24 12.96 15.12
N GLU A 48 -2.30 12.02 15.10
CA GLU A 48 -1.24 11.83 16.10
C GLU A 48 0.06 11.42 15.38
N GLY A 49 1.22 11.66 15.99
CA GLY A 49 2.55 11.44 15.41
C GLY A 49 3.54 10.83 16.39
#